data_AF-A0A7R9UI68-F1
#
_entry.id   AF-A0A7R9UI68-F1
#
_cell.length_a   1.000
_cell.length_b   1.000
_cell.length_c   1.000
_cell.angle_alpha   90.00
_cell.angle_beta   90.00
_cell.angle_gamma   90.00
#
_symmetry.space_group_name_H-M   'P 1'
#
loop_
_entity.id
_entity.type
_entity.pdbx_description
1 polymer ?
#
loop_
_entity_poly.entity_id
_entity_poly.type
_entity_poly.pdbx_seq_one_letter_code
_entity_poly.pdbx_strand_id
1 'polypeptide(L)'
;VRWLAEAGYISFLTQLRRGDVLELIESISKLHAHLERSFEHALLPAIKVFAPDGARAPFVLAYTGERTCTAPLFEGALVAAAELLCGTRLRLEPAEPPPAGCDVAWRVTVVD
;
A
#
# COMPACT_ATOMS: atom_id res chain seq x y z
N VAL A 1 -12.92 2.30 2.71
CA VAL A 1 -13.11 3.56 3.48
C VAL A 1 -14.27 3.48 4.46
N ARG A 2 -15.53 3.37 4.02
CA ARG A 2 -16.69 3.24 4.93
C ARG A 2 -16.51 2.14 5.98
N TRP A 3 -16.14 0.94 5.55
CA TRP A 3 -15.85 -0.17 6.46
C TRP A 3 -14.76 0.13 7.50
N LEU A 4 -13.68 0.85 7.13
CA LEU A 4 -12.63 1.25 8.07
C LEU A 4 -13.14 2.24 9.11
N ALA A 5 -14.04 3.14 8.72
CA ALA A 5 -14.69 4.06 9.65
C ALA A 5 -15.63 3.35 10.62
N GLU A 6 -16.44 2.43 10.11
CA GLU A 6 -17.35 1.61 10.93
C GLU A 6 -16.57 0.74 11.94
N ALA A 7 -15.39 0.27 11.56
CA ALA A 7 -14.50 -0.52 12.41
C ALA A 7 -13.60 0.33 13.36
N GLY A 8 -13.71 1.66 13.34
CA GLY A 8 -12.90 2.55 14.19
C GLY A 8 -11.45 2.74 13.74
N TYR A 9 -11.09 2.29 12.54
CA TYR A 9 -9.74 2.40 11.97
C TYR A 9 -9.54 3.58 11.04
N ILE A 10 -10.52 4.49 10.92
CA ILE A 10 -10.38 5.65 10.03
C ILE A 10 -9.22 6.57 10.41
N SER A 11 -8.83 6.60 11.68
CA SER A 11 -7.71 7.42 12.18
C SER A 11 -6.39 7.12 11.47
N PHE A 12 -6.20 5.90 10.97
CA PHE A 12 -5.06 5.54 10.13
C PHE A 12 -5.05 6.31 8.80
N LEU A 13 -6.20 6.78 8.31
CA LEU A 13 -6.35 7.48 7.03
C LEU A 13 -6.71 8.98 7.16
N THR A 14 -6.98 9.48 8.38
CA THR A 14 -7.49 10.86 8.57
C THR A 14 -6.49 11.98 8.32
N GLN A 15 -5.20 11.68 8.15
CA GLN A 15 -4.14 12.69 8.02
C GLN A 15 -3.62 12.84 6.59
N LEU A 16 -4.16 12.07 5.64
CA LEU A 16 -3.64 12.00 4.28
C LEU A 16 -3.74 13.35 3.56
N ARG A 17 -2.58 13.88 3.18
CA ARG A 17 -2.50 15.05 2.32
C ARG A 17 -2.79 14.66 0.87
N ARG A 18 -3.45 15.58 0.15
CA ARG A 18 -3.63 15.44 -1.31
C ARG A 18 -2.26 15.29 -1.98
N GLY A 19 -2.11 14.31 -2.87
CA GLY A 19 -0.82 14.04 -3.54
C GLY A 19 0.19 13.20 -2.75
N ASP A 20 -0.04 12.88 -1.47
CA ASP A 20 0.94 12.17 -0.64
C ASP A 20 0.64 10.65 -0.56
N VAL A 21 0.92 9.96 -1.66
CA VAL A 21 0.70 8.51 -1.78
C VAL A 21 1.61 7.70 -0.85
N LEU A 22 2.78 8.22 -0.52
CA LEU A 22 3.68 7.60 0.45
C LEU A 22 3.05 7.55 1.83
N GLU A 23 2.40 8.65 2.26
CA GLU A 23 1.66 8.71 3.52
C GLU A 23 0.51 7.67 3.55
N LEU A 24 -0.18 7.46 2.42
CA LEU A 24 -1.20 6.41 2.30
C LEU A 24 -0.61 5.00 2.48
N ILE A 25 0.50 4.70 1.81
CA ILE A 25 1.15 3.39 1.89
C ILE A 25 1.68 3.13 3.31
N GLU A 26 2.31 4.12 3.94
CA GLU A 26 2.73 4.03 5.33
C GLU A 26 1.56 3.79 6.28
N SER A 27 0.44 4.47 6.04
CA SER A 27 -0.78 4.31 6.84
C SER A 27 -1.36 2.90 6.73
N ILE A 28 -1.37 2.32 5.53
CA ILE A 28 -1.78 0.92 5.31
C ILE A 28 -0.83 -0.04 6.03
N SER A 29 0.49 0.19 5.94
CA SER A 29 1.49 -0.63 6.65
C SER A 29 1.30 -0.59 8.17
N LYS A 30 1.05 0.61 8.74
CA LYS A 30 0.74 0.79 10.17
C LYS A 30 -0.56 0.08 10.56
N LEU A 31 -1.58 0.11 9.70
CA LEU A 31 -2.84 -0.60 9.91
C LEU A 31 -2.62 -2.13 9.91
N HIS A 32 -1.86 -2.67 8.95
CA HIS A 32 -1.54 -4.10 8.93
C HIS A 32 -0.82 -4.53 10.20
N ALA A 33 0.23 -3.81 10.61
CA ALA A 33 0.96 -4.11 11.84
C ALA A 33 0.08 -4.02 13.09
N HIS A 34 -0.91 -3.12 13.12
CA HIS A 34 -1.87 -3.03 14.22
C HIS A 34 -2.82 -4.24 14.23
N LEU A 35 -3.34 -4.65 13.08
CA LEU A 35 -4.25 -5.77 12.95
C LEU A 35 -3.55 -7.10 13.29
N GLU A 36 -2.33 -7.33 12.84
CA GLU A 36 -1.55 -8.54 13.21
C GLU A 36 -1.33 -8.64 14.72
N ARG A 37 -1.08 -7.52 15.40
CA ARG A 37 -0.98 -7.49 16.88
C ARG A 37 -2.32 -7.71 17.58
N SER A 38 -3.42 -7.32 16.94
CA SER A 38 -4.76 -7.38 17.55
C SER A 38 -5.44 -8.73 17.31
N PHE A 39 -5.02 -9.46 16.28
CA PHE A 39 -5.61 -10.73 15.87
C PHE A 39 -4.51 -11.77 15.70
N GLU A 40 -4.39 -12.69 16.67
CA GLU A 40 -3.33 -13.71 16.78
C GLU A 40 -3.13 -14.57 15.52
N HIS A 41 -4.16 -14.70 14.69
CA HIS A 41 -4.13 -15.51 13.47
C HIS A 41 -4.22 -14.68 12.17
N ALA A 42 -4.20 -13.35 12.26
CA ALA A 42 -4.15 -12.51 11.08
C ALA A 42 -2.76 -12.60 10.46
N LEU A 43 -2.71 -13.08 9.21
CA LEU A 43 -1.53 -13.01 8.36
C LEU A 43 -1.77 -11.91 7.35
N LEU A 44 -1.10 -10.78 7.52
CA LEU A 44 -1.24 -9.66 6.59
C LEU A 44 0.04 -9.51 5.77
N PRO A 45 -0.08 -9.00 4.53
CA PRO A 45 1.10 -8.80 3.72
C PRO A 45 1.94 -7.66 4.25
N ALA A 46 3.26 -7.86 4.24
CA ALA A 46 4.23 -6.83 4.56
C ALA A 46 4.45 -5.94 3.33
N ILE A 47 4.55 -4.63 3.58
CA ILE A 47 4.73 -3.62 2.53
C ILE A 47 5.96 -2.78 2.88
N LYS A 48 6.88 -2.64 1.92
CA LYS A 48 8.09 -1.81 2.06
C LYS A 48 8.22 -0.86 0.88
N VAL A 49 8.54 0.39 1.17
CA VAL A 49 8.81 1.43 0.16
C VAL A 49 10.31 1.63 0.04
N PHE A 50 10.80 1.68 -1.20
CA PHE A 50 12.15 2.07 -1.56
C PHE A 50 12.07 3.30 -2.47
N ALA A 51 12.29 4.48 -1.88
CA ALA A 51 12.32 5.75 -2.59
C ALA A 51 13.78 6.22 -2.71
N PRO A 52 14.42 6.13 -3.89
CA PRO A 52 15.74 6.70 -4.08
C PRO A 52 15.68 8.21 -3.80
N ASP A 53 16.66 8.71 -3.04
CA ASP A 53 16.84 10.14 -2.72
C ASP A 53 15.65 10.85 -2.04
N GLY A 54 14.77 10.09 -1.39
CA GLY A 54 13.57 10.64 -0.72
C GLY A 54 12.52 11.19 -1.70
N ALA A 55 12.61 10.83 -2.98
CA ALA A 55 11.65 11.25 -4.00
C ALA A 55 10.23 10.75 -3.69
N ARG A 56 9.22 11.59 -3.94
CA ARG A 56 7.81 11.24 -3.76
C ARG A 56 7.25 10.34 -4.86
N ALA A 57 7.86 10.38 -6.04
CA ALA A 57 7.66 9.45 -7.16
C ALA A 57 8.75 9.71 -8.23
N PRO A 58 9.12 8.69 -9.04
CA PRO A 58 8.75 7.29 -8.89
C PRO A 58 9.47 6.62 -7.70
N PHE A 59 8.86 5.58 -7.12
CA PHE A 59 9.45 4.76 -6.06
C PHE A 59 9.12 3.28 -6.29
N VAL A 60 9.83 2.38 -5.61
CA VAL A 60 9.55 0.94 -5.65
C VAL A 60 8.78 0.53 -4.41
N LEU A 61 7.69 -0.20 -4.62
CA LEU A 61 6.86 -0.78 -3.57
C LEU A 61 7.04 -2.30 -3.60
N ALA A 62 7.62 -2.85 -2.54
CA ALA A 62 7.71 -4.30 -2.34
C ALA A 62 6.55 -4.78 -1.47
N TYR A 63 5.88 -5.81 -1.94
CA TYR A 63 4.82 -6.54 -1.27
C TYR A 63 5.31 -7.97 -1.01
N THR A 64 5.20 -8.42 0.22
CA THR A 64 5.57 -9.79 0.63
C THR A 64 4.34 -10.46 1.21
N GLY A 65 3.89 -11.53 0.56
CA GLY A 65 2.71 -12.29 0.96
C GLY A 65 3.06 -13.75 1.24
N GLU A 66 2.55 -14.33 2.33
CA GLU A 66 2.98 -15.67 2.74
C GLU A 66 2.31 -16.84 2.00
N ARG A 67 1.00 -16.75 1.66
CA ARG A 67 0.22 -17.95 1.25
C ARG A 67 -0.78 -17.75 0.13
N THR A 68 -1.48 -16.62 0.12
CA THR A 68 -2.49 -16.30 -0.88
C THR A 68 -1.94 -15.14 -1.69
N CYS A 69 -1.47 -15.37 -2.92
CA CYS A 69 -0.88 -14.33 -3.77
C CYS A 69 -1.91 -13.22 -4.12
N THR A 70 -2.25 -12.38 -3.14
CA THR A 70 -3.25 -11.31 -3.17
C THR A 70 -2.65 -9.98 -3.60
N ALA A 71 -1.44 -10.00 -4.15
CA ALA A 71 -0.79 -8.83 -4.72
C ALA A 71 -1.69 -8.09 -5.75
N PRO A 72 -2.42 -8.76 -6.67
CA PRO A 72 -3.33 -8.06 -7.58
C PRO A 72 -4.51 -7.37 -6.89
N LEU A 73 -5.01 -7.97 -5.79
CA LEU A 73 -6.06 -7.34 -4.97
C LEU A 73 -5.53 -6.09 -4.28
N PHE A 74 -4.31 -6.19 -3.73
CA PHE A 74 -3.64 -5.07 -3.09
C PHE A 74 -3.35 -3.94 -4.08
N GLU A 75 -2.86 -4.26 -5.29
CA GLU A 75 -2.63 -3.30 -6.37
C GLU A 75 -3.90 -2.51 -6.70
N GLY A 76 -5.02 -3.20 -6.97
CA GLY A 76 -6.29 -2.54 -7.27
C GLY A 76 -6.80 -1.69 -6.11
N ALA A 77 -6.66 -2.18 -4.87
CA ALA A 77 -7.04 -1.43 -3.68
C ALA A 77 -6.19 -0.17 -3.48
N LEU A 78 -4.88 -0.24 -3.74
CA LEU A 78 -3.96 0.89 -3.62
C LEU A 78 -4.26 1.97 -4.67
N VAL A 79 -4.46 1.57 -5.93
CA VAL A 79 -4.82 2.51 -7.01
C VAL A 79 -6.13 3.23 -6.68
N ALA A 80 -7.16 2.48 -6.28
CA ALA A 80 -8.44 3.07 -5.90
C ALA A 80 -8.34 3.97 -4.66
N ALA A 81 -7.56 3.57 -3.66
CA ALA A 81 -7.35 4.37 -2.45
C ALA A 81 -6.59 5.66 -2.74
N ALA A 82 -5.56 5.63 -3.58
CA ALA A 82 -4.82 6.83 -3.99
C ALA A 82 -5.71 7.83 -4.72
N GLU A 83 -6.58 7.35 -5.61
CA GLU A 83 -7.52 8.22 -6.34
C GLU A 83 -8.56 8.82 -5.39
N LEU A 84 -9.20 7.99 -4.55
CA LEU A 84 -10.28 8.43 -3.66
C LEU A 84 -9.81 9.28 -2.47
N LEU A 85 -8.65 8.97 -1.90
CA LEU A 85 -8.19 9.58 -0.64
C LEU A 85 -7.13 10.66 -0.89
N CYS A 86 -6.22 10.44 -1.83
CA CYS A 86 -5.15 11.38 -2.13
C CYS A 86 -5.47 12.26 -3.36
N GLY A 87 -6.52 11.93 -4.13
CA GLY A 87 -6.83 12.63 -5.38
C GLY A 87 -5.72 12.46 -6.41
N THR A 88 -5.07 11.30 -6.44
CA THR A 88 -3.88 11.00 -7.24
C THR A 88 -4.05 9.69 -7.98
N ARG A 89 -3.73 9.66 -9.26
CA ARG A 89 -3.73 8.48 -10.12
C ARG A 89 -2.33 7.88 -10.15
N LEU A 90 -2.30 6.57 -9.99
CA LEU A 90 -1.08 5.79 -9.97
C LEU A 90 -0.99 4.89 -11.20
N ARG A 91 0.23 4.74 -11.70
CA ARG A 91 0.63 3.67 -12.60
C ARG A 91 1.61 2.77 -11.88
N LEU A 92 1.25 1.49 -11.75
CA LEU A 92 2.10 0.45 -11.18
C LEU A 92 2.64 -0.40 -12.33
N GLU A 93 3.96 -0.52 -12.39
CA GLU A 93 4.65 -1.38 -13.36
C GLU A 93 5.49 -2.39 -12.59
N PRO A 94 5.61 -3.64 -13.02
CA PRO A 94 6.52 -4.58 -12.38
C PRO A 94 7.95 -4.00 -12.30
N ALA A 95 8.54 -4.01 -11.10
CA ALA A 95 9.95 -3.66 -10.92
C ALA A 95 10.83 -4.90 -11.14
N GLU A 96 12.03 -4.69 -11.67
CA GLU A 96 13.05 -5.74 -11.77
C GLU A 96 13.93 -5.79 -10.52
N PRO A 97 14.37 -6.98 -10.06
CA PRO A 97 14.14 -8.30 -10.67
C PRO A 97 12.70 -8.79 -10.50
N PRO A 98 12.21 -9.66 -11.40
CA PRO A 98 10.87 -10.19 -11.31
C PRO A 98 10.70 -10.94 -9.99
N PRO A 99 9.51 -10.85 -9.39
CA PRO A 99 9.26 -11.47 -8.11
C PRO A 99 9.43 -12.99 -8.08
N ALA A 100 9.67 -13.52 -6.88
CA ALA A 100 9.66 -14.96 -6.59
C ALA A 100 8.47 -15.31 -5.69
N GLY A 101 7.76 -16.39 -6.01
CA GLY A 101 6.61 -16.83 -5.22
C GLY A 101 5.45 -15.82 -5.23
N CYS A 102 4.94 -15.47 -4.04
CA CYS A 102 3.88 -14.47 -3.88
C CYS A 102 4.40 -13.05 -3.61
N ASP A 103 5.72 -12.86 -3.53
CA ASP A 103 6.29 -11.52 -3.42
C ASP A 103 6.05 -10.77 -4.72
N VAL A 104 5.88 -9.45 -4.69
CA VAL A 104 5.76 -8.61 -5.88
C VAL A 104 6.45 -7.27 -5.61
N ALA A 105 7.18 -6.76 -6.58
CA ALA A 105 7.69 -5.39 -6.53
C ALA A 105 7.09 -4.59 -7.69
N TRP A 106 6.54 -3.41 -7.41
CA TRP A 106 6.07 -2.48 -8.43
C TRP A 106 6.89 -1.19 -8.39
N ARG A 107 7.28 -0.69 -9.55
CA ARG A 107 7.60 0.72 -9.75
C ARG A 107 6.30 1.50 -9.78
N VAL A 108 6.12 2.36 -8.79
CA VAL A 108 4.96 3.23 -8.65
C VAL A 108 5.30 4.60 -9.24
N THR A 109 4.49 5.05 -10.18
CA THR A 109 4.59 6.37 -10.80
C THR A 109 3.29 7.13 -10.60
N VAL A 110 3.38 8.39 -10.23
CA VAL A 110 2.24 9.31 -10.19
C VAL A 110 2.06 9.88 -11.60
N VAL A 111 0.84 9.81 -12.15
CA VAL A 111 0.55 10.19 -13.55
C VAL A 111 -0.22 11.51 -13.70
N ASP A 112 -0.55 12.18 -12.60
CA ASP A 112 -1.25 13.47 -12.55
C ASP A 112 -0.55 14.55 -11.71
#